data_AF-A0A7S3YPW7-F1
#
_entry.id   AF-A0A7S3YPW7-F1
#
_cell.length_a   1.000
_cell.length_b   1.000
_cell.length_c   1.000
_cell.angle_alpha   90.00
_cell.angle_beta   90.00
_cell.angle_gamma   90.00
#
_symmetry.space_group_name_H-M   'P 1'
#
loop_
_entity.id
_entity.type
_entity.pdbx_description
1 polymer ?
#
loop_
_entity_poly.entity_id
_entity_poly.type
_entity_poly.pdbx_seq_one_letter_code
_entity_poly.pdbx_strand_id
1 'polypeptide(L)'
;MPITMATIGFCSLIWFYLWNYNVSIEKFGYQYEKVVAGRQWWRSISASYAHQHPLHLIFNMASLWNSAVMEVTLGSVAYLKYTFLLVLLSMLTVTGMSYLAIRYFDRPRYRTVYSLGYSCVVFGWMMVQVSCSHTYAPKHTPQTHAQNTH
;
A
#
# COMPACT_ATOMS: atom_id res chain seq x y z
N MET A 1 -10.46 -14.76 5.61
CA MET A 1 -9.48 -13.67 5.43
C MET A 1 -9.92 -12.47 6.28
N PRO A 2 -9.97 -12.64 7.61
CA PRO A 2 -10.60 -11.66 8.49
C PRO A 2 -9.93 -10.29 8.46
N ILE A 3 -8.59 -10.23 8.41
CA ILE A 3 -7.85 -8.96 8.44
C ILE A 3 -8.02 -8.20 7.12
N THR A 4 -7.97 -8.91 6.00
CA THR A 4 -8.20 -8.30 4.69
C THR A 4 -9.61 -7.72 4.57
N MET A 5 -10.64 -8.48 4.97
CA MET A 5 -12.01 -7.98 4.97
C MET A 5 -12.23 -6.81 5.93
N ALA A 6 -11.65 -6.88 7.13
CA ALA A 6 -11.70 -5.78 8.08
C ALA A 6 -11.05 -4.51 7.51
N THR A 7 -9.92 -4.65 6.82
CA THR A 7 -9.22 -3.52 6.17
C THR A 7 -10.07 -2.93 5.05
N ILE A 8 -10.67 -3.78 4.20
CA ILE A 8 -11.55 -3.33 3.11
C ILE A 8 -12.77 -2.59 3.65
N GLY A 9 -13.44 -3.19 4.65
CA GLY A 9 -14.59 -2.59 5.32
C GLY A 9 -14.24 -1.25 5.97
N PHE A 10 -13.10 -1.18 6.65
CA PHE A 10 -12.62 0.04 7.30
C PHE A 10 -12.33 1.17 6.31
N CYS A 11 -11.58 0.90 5.23
CA CYS A 11 -11.33 1.89 4.16
C CYS A 11 -12.64 2.36 3.51
N SER A 12 -13.57 1.44 3.25
CA SER A 12 -14.85 1.74 2.63
C SER A 12 -15.74 2.58 3.55
N LEU A 13 -15.75 2.28 4.85
CA LEU A 13 -16.48 3.05 5.86
C LEU A 13 -15.92 4.46 6.01
N ILE A 14 -14.59 4.61 6.08
CA ILE A 14 -13.93 5.91 6.12
C ILE A 14 -14.29 6.70 4.87
N TRP A 15 -14.17 6.11 3.69
CA TRP A 15 -14.51 6.78 2.44
C TRP A 15 -15.97 7.24 2.42
N PHE A 16 -16.90 6.36 2.81
CA PHE A 16 -18.33 6.70 2.87
C PHE A 16 -18.60 7.84 3.84
N TYR A 17 -17.99 7.83 5.02
CA TYR A 17 -18.09 8.91 6.00
C TYR A 17 -17.56 10.24 5.45
N LEU A 18 -16.36 10.24 4.86
CA LEU A 18 -15.75 11.44 4.30
C LEU A 18 -16.57 12.03 3.15
N TRP A 19 -17.13 11.16 2.30
CA TRP A 19 -18.01 11.55 1.20
C TRP A 19 -19.33 12.12 1.71
N ASN A 20 -20.01 11.42 2.64
CA ASN A 20 -21.30 11.84 3.18
C ASN A 20 -21.24 13.20 3.89
N TYR A 21 -20.15 13.47 4.61
CA TYR A 21 -19.97 14.73 5.34
C TYR A 21 -19.14 15.78 4.58
N ASN A 22 -18.78 15.53 3.31
CA ASN A 22 -17.96 16.42 2.47
C ASN A 22 -16.70 16.93 3.19
N VAL A 23 -16.01 16.05 3.92
CA VAL A 23 -14.86 16.43 4.74
C VAL A 23 -13.65 16.70 3.85
N SER A 24 -13.09 17.92 3.93
CA SER A 24 -11.89 18.27 3.18
C SER A 24 -10.66 17.44 3.57
N ILE A 25 -9.91 17.01 2.57
CA ILE A 25 -8.66 16.24 2.67
C ILE A 25 -7.59 16.95 3.52
N GLU A 26 -7.66 18.27 3.64
CA GLU A 26 -6.68 19.06 4.39
C GLU A 26 -6.65 18.71 5.88
N LYS A 27 -7.77 18.18 6.41
CA LYS A 27 -7.92 17.82 7.82
C LYS A 27 -7.16 16.56 8.19
N PHE A 28 -7.01 15.58 7.30
CA PHE A 28 -6.46 14.25 7.61
C PHE A 28 -5.41 13.75 6.62
N GLY A 29 -5.28 14.39 5.46
CA GLY A 29 -4.35 13.99 4.42
C GLY A 29 -2.89 14.21 4.80
N TYR A 30 -2.01 13.41 4.20
CA TYR A 30 -0.58 13.52 4.37
C TYR A 30 -0.09 14.73 3.58
N GLN A 31 0.67 15.60 4.25
CA GLN A 31 1.34 16.75 3.63
C GLN A 31 2.69 16.90 4.31
N TYR A 32 3.76 17.02 3.51
CA TYR A 32 5.14 16.98 4.00
C TYR A 32 5.37 18.02 5.11
N GLU A 33 4.90 19.26 4.92
CA GLU A 33 5.08 20.33 5.89
C GLU A 33 4.34 20.08 7.22
N LYS A 34 3.09 19.63 7.17
CA LYS A 34 2.32 19.30 8.38
C LYS A 34 2.89 18.10 9.14
N VAL A 35 3.42 17.11 8.43
CA VAL A 35 3.97 15.89 9.04
C VAL A 35 5.35 16.15 9.61
N VAL A 36 6.27 16.72 8.82
CA VAL A 36 7.68 16.89 9.21
C VAL A 36 7.89 18.14 10.07
N ALA A 37 7.38 19.30 9.66
CA ALA A 37 7.53 20.54 10.42
C ALA A 37 6.48 20.66 11.53
N GLY A 38 5.22 20.29 11.22
CA GLY A 38 4.11 20.34 12.17
C GLY A 38 4.05 19.16 13.15
N ARG A 39 4.92 18.14 13.02
CA ARG A 39 4.96 16.91 13.84
C ARG A 39 3.63 16.14 13.89
N GLN A 40 2.77 16.29 12.88
CA GLN A 40 1.45 15.64 12.83
C GLN A 40 1.57 14.23 12.23
N TRP A 41 2.37 13.36 12.85
CA TRP A 41 2.71 12.02 12.33
C TRP A 41 1.50 11.12 12.10
N TRP A 42 0.45 11.31 12.92
CA TRP A 42 -0.82 10.58 12.79
C TRP A 42 -1.44 10.73 11.40
N ARG A 43 -1.19 11.85 10.69
CA ARG A 43 -1.65 12.08 9.32
C ARG A 43 -1.12 11.06 8.34
N SER A 44 0.07 10.51 8.57
CA SER A 44 0.67 9.50 7.70
C SER A 44 -0.15 8.21 7.75
N ILE A 45 -0.58 7.81 8.94
CA ILE A 45 -1.41 6.63 9.13
C ILE A 45 -2.82 6.89 8.62
N SER A 46 -3.47 7.98 9.03
CA SER A 46 -4.84 8.28 8.59
C SER A 46 -4.95 8.47 7.08
N ALA A 47 -3.97 9.11 6.45
CA ALA A 47 -3.93 9.28 5.00
C ALA A 47 -3.81 7.95 4.24
N SER A 48 -3.16 6.95 4.83
CA SER A 48 -3.02 5.62 4.21
C SER A 48 -4.37 4.91 4.07
N TYR A 49 -5.33 5.15 4.96
CA TYR A 49 -6.66 4.52 4.96
C TYR A 49 -7.76 5.38 4.35
N ALA A 50 -7.47 6.62 3.99
CA ALA A 50 -8.43 7.53 3.38
C ALA A 50 -8.24 7.60 1.85
N HIS A 51 -9.35 7.66 1.12
CA HIS A 51 -9.36 7.77 -0.33
C HIS A 51 -10.20 8.97 -0.76
N GLN A 52 -9.75 9.69 -1.78
CA GLN A 52 -10.49 10.86 -2.29
C GLN A 52 -11.55 10.47 -3.33
N HIS A 53 -11.24 9.48 -4.18
CA HIS A 53 -12.09 9.11 -5.30
C HIS A 53 -12.59 7.66 -5.19
N PRO A 54 -13.85 7.38 -5.54
CA PRO A 54 -14.43 6.04 -5.45
C PRO A 54 -13.67 5.03 -6.32
N LEU A 55 -13.25 5.41 -7.53
CA LEU A 55 -12.46 4.54 -8.41
C LEU A 55 -11.12 4.14 -7.78
N HIS A 56 -10.44 5.09 -7.11
CA HIS A 56 -9.16 4.82 -6.44
C HIS A 56 -9.34 3.87 -5.26
N LEU A 57 -10.46 3.97 -4.54
CA LEU A 57 -10.84 3.01 -3.51
C LEU A 57 -11.10 1.63 -4.13
N ILE A 58 -11.96 1.53 -5.14
CA ILE A 58 -12.34 0.25 -5.79
C ILE A 58 -11.10 -0.49 -6.28
N PHE A 59 -10.22 0.18 -7.02
CA PHE A 59 -9.00 -0.47 -7.52
C PHE A 59 -8.07 -0.93 -6.40
N ASN A 60 -7.95 -0.15 -5.32
CA ASN A 60 -7.18 -0.57 -4.14
C ASN A 60 -7.78 -1.80 -3.47
N MET A 61 -9.09 -1.80 -3.24
CA MET A 61 -9.77 -2.90 -2.55
C MET A 61 -9.78 -4.17 -3.39
N ALA A 62 -10.01 -4.07 -4.70
CA ALA A 62 -9.94 -5.20 -5.63
C ALA A 62 -8.52 -5.80 -5.68
N SER A 63 -7.51 -4.95 -5.72
CA SER A 63 -6.11 -5.36 -5.70
C SER A 63 -5.71 -6.00 -4.37
N LEU A 64 -6.16 -5.44 -3.25
CA LEU A 64 -5.93 -6.00 -1.91
C LEU A 64 -6.64 -7.34 -1.74
N TRP A 65 -7.84 -7.50 -2.30
CA TRP A 65 -8.55 -8.78 -2.34
C TRP A 65 -7.79 -9.82 -3.15
N ASN A 66 -7.22 -9.43 -4.29
CA ASN A 66 -6.41 -10.35 -5.10
C ASN A 66 -5.12 -10.79 -4.36
N SER A 67 -4.50 -9.89 -3.59
CA SER A 67 -3.37 -10.25 -2.73
C SER A 67 -3.76 -10.85 -1.39
N ALA A 68 -5.06 -11.05 -1.15
CA ALA A 68 -5.54 -11.56 0.12
C ALA A 68 -4.92 -12.93 0.40
N VAL A 69 -4.71 -13.78 -0.61
CA VAL A 69 -4.09 -15.12 -0.50
C VAL A 69 -2.88 -15.20 0.44
N MET A 70 -2.13 -14.11 0.58
CA MET A 70 -1.04 -13.97 1.55
C MET A 70 -1.48 -14.15 3.01
N GLU A 71 -2.67 -13.69 3.40
CA GLU A 71 -3.26 -13.91 4.73
C GLU A 71 -3.59 -15.38 4.99
N VAL A 72 -4.07 -16.13 3.97
CA VAL A 72 -4.27 -17.58 4.12
C VAL A 72 -2.92 -18.28 4.27
N THR A 73 -1.93 -17.86 3.49
CA THR A 73 -0.61 -18.51 3.44
C THR A 73 0.22 -18.25 4.70
N LEU A 74 0.21 -17.03 5.22
CA LEU A 74 1.01 -16.61 6.38
C LEU A 74 0.24 -16.75 7.71
N GLY A 75 -1.08 -16.83 7.66
CA GLY A 75 -1.97 -16.66 8.80
C GLY A 75 -2.20 -15.19 9.16
N SER A 76 -3.37 -14.91 9.75
CA SER A 76 -3.86 -13.55 10.01
C SER A 76 -2.95 -12.70 10.90
N VAL A 77 -2.30 -13.28 11.91
CA VAL A 77 -1.42 -12.54 12.82
C VAL A 77 -0.14 -12.07 12.11
N ALA A 78 0.50 -12.95 11.34
CA ALA A 78 1.70 -12.59 10.58
C ALA A 78 1.36 -11.58 9.48
N TYR A 79 0.25 -11.78 8.77
CA TYR A 79 -0.26 -10.84 7.77
C TYR A 79 -0.50 -9.45 8.36
N LEU A 80 -1.10 -9.35 9.55
CA LEU A 80 -1.31 -8.07 10.23
C LEU A 80 0.03 -7.38 10.58
N LYS A 81 1.00 -8.13 11.10
CA LYS A 81 2.35 -7.62 11.42
C LYS A 81 3.05 -7.07 10.18
N TYR A 82 3.05 -7.82 9.07
CA TYR A 82 3.66 -7.39 7.82
C TYR A 82 2.91 -6.21 7.19
N THR A 83 1.58 -6.19 7.26
CA THR A 83 0.77 -5.05 6.81
C THR A 83 1.15 -3.79 7.58
N PHE A 84 1.31 -3.88 8.90
CA PHE A 84 1.74 -2.75 9.72
C PHE A 84 3.14 -2.27 9.32
N LEU A 85 4.08 -3.19 9.09
CA LEU A 85 5.43 -2.85 8.61
C LEU A 85 5.39 -2.18 7.22
N LEU A 86 4.56 -2.67 6.30
CA LEU A 86 4.39 -2.07 4.98
C LEU A 86 3.81 -0.65 5.05
N VAL A 87 2.85 -0.41 5.94
CA VAL A 87 2.33 0.95 6.20
C VAL A 87 3.48 1.86 6.67
N LEU A 88 4.25 1.45 7.68
CA LEU A 88 5.36 2.25 8.18
C LEU A 88 6.42 2.52 7.10
N LEU A 89 6.86 1.48 6.40
CA LEU A 89 7.86 1.60 5.35
C LEU A 89 7.39 2.49 4.20
N SER A 90 6.12 2.38 3.82
CA SER A 90 5.54 3.23 2.78
C SER A 90 5.57 4.70 3.19
N MET A 91 5.23 5.03 4.44
CA MET A 91 5.24 6.42 4.92
C MET A 91 6.66 6.98 5.05
N LEU A 92 7.61 6.16 5.48
CA LEU A 92 9.03 6.54 5.47
C LEU A 92 9.51 6.80 4.05
N THR A 93 9.14 5.94 3.10
CA THR A 93 9.54 6.07 1.69
C THR A 93 8.93 7.32 1.06
N VAL A 94 7.63 7.57 1.25
CA VAL A 94 6.96 8.80 0.76
C VAL A 94 7.59 10.06 1.35
N THR A 95 7.89 10.04 2.66
CA THR A 95 8.52 11.18 3.34
C THR A 95 9.95 11.40 2.84
N GLY A 96 10.74 10.34 2.70
CA GLY A 96 12.09 10.39 2.17
C GLY A 96 12.12 10.89 0.73
N MET A 97 11.26 10.37 -0.15
CA MET A 97 11.13 10.85 -1.53
C MET A 97 10.73 12.32 -1.59
N SER A 98 9.79 12.75 -0.74
CA SER A 98 9.38 14.16 -0.65
C SER A 98 10.54 15.04 -0.19
N TYR A 99 11.29 14.61 0.84
CA TYR A 99 12.48 15.30 1.32
C TYR A 99 13.52 15.46 0.21
N LEU A 100 13.82 14.38 -0.52
CA LEU A 100 14.78 14.40 -1.62
C LEU A 100 14.33 15.32 -2.75
N ALA A 101 13.06 15.23 -3.17
CA ALA A 101 12.47 16.08 -4.20
C ALA A 101 12.54 17.57 -3.85
N ILE A 102 12.29 17.92 -2.59
CA ILE A 102 12.33 19.29 -2.10
C ILE A 102 13.78 19.80 -1.98
N ARG A 103 14.69 18.97 -1.44
CA ARG A 103 16.04 19.42 -1.07
C ARG A 103 17.03 19.40 -2.23
N TYR A 104 16.94 18.40 -3.10
CA TYR A 104 17.92 18.15 -4.16
C TYR A 104 17.40 18.46 -5.56
N PHE A 105 16.09 18.33 -5.81
CA PHE A 105 15.51 18.57 -7.14
C PHE A 105 14.80 19.92 -7.28
N ASP A 106 14.87 20.77 -6.24
CA ASP A 106 14.26 22.10 -6.17
C ASP A 106 12.78 22.11 -6.59
N ARG A 107 12.01 21.12 -6.10
CA ARG A 107 10.56 21.04 -6.32
C ARG A 107 9.80 21.42 -5.05
N PRO A 108 9.69 22.71 -4.71
CA PRO A 108 9.04 23.15 -3.47
C PRO A 108 7.55 22.80 -3.42
N ARG A 109 6.91 22.59 -4.59
CA ARG A 109 5.49 22.19 -4.68
C ARG A 109 5.16 20.95 -3.85
N TYR A 110 6.09 19.99 -3.69
CA TYR A 110 5.85 18.79 -2.89
C TYR A 110 5.70 19.07 -1.38
N ARG A 111 6.01 20.27 -0.89
CA ARG A 111 5.77 20.65 0.50
C ARG A 111 4.29 20.66 0.85
N THR A 112 3.46 21.08 -0.10
CA THR A 112 2.04 21.39 0.13
C THR A 112 1.07 20.45 -0.56
N VAL A 113 1.54 19.51 -1.39
CA VAL A 113 0.68 18.50 -2.02
C VAL A 113 0.18 17.51 -0.97
N TYR A 114 -1.12 17.22 -1.03
CA TYR A 114 -1.74 16.18 -0.23
C TYR A 114 -1.62 14.81 -0.91
N SER A 115 -1.23 13.79 -0.16
CA SER A 115 -1.23 12.40 -0.60
C SER A 115 -2.16 11.56 0.26
N LEU A 116 -2.84 10.61 -0.38
CA LEU A 116 -3.86 9.75 0.22
C LEU A 116 -3.83 8.35 -0.41
N GLY A 117 -4.25 7.36 0.35
CA GLY A 117 -4.63 6.05 -0.14
C GLY A 117 -3.70 4.90 0.25
N TYR A 118 -4.26 3.71 0.14
CA TYR A 118 -3.65 2.45 0.60
C TYR A 118 -2.72 1.80 -0.44
N SER A 119 -2.53 2.45 -1.59
CA SER A 119 -1.89 1.85 -2.77
C SER A 119 -0.46 1.38 -2.51
N CYS A 120 0.33 2.10 -1.72
CA CYS A 120 1.69 1.68 -1.42
C CYS A 120 1.73 0.33 -0.69
N VAL A 121 0.76 0.07 0.19
CA VAL A 121 0.65 -1.18 0.92
C VAL A 121 0.22 -2.31 0.00
N VAL A 122 -0.75 -2.05 -0.88
CA VAL A 122 -1.20 -3.00 -1.91
C VAL A 122 -0.05 -3.39 -2.84
N PHE A 123 0.71 -2.41 -3.34
CA PHE A 123 1.89 -2.68 -4.16
C PHE A 123 2.95 -3.48 -3.38
N GLY A 124 3.16 -3.16 -2.10
CA GLY A 124 4.03 -3.94 -1.24
C GLY A 124 3.62 -5.41 -1.17
N TRP A 125 2.33 -5.69 -0.96
CA TRP A 125 1.80 -7.06 -0.94
C TRP A 125 1.93 -7.77 -2.29
N MET A 126 1.66 -7.07 -3.40
CA MET A 126 1.87 -7.64 -4.74
C MET A 126 3.33 -8.04 -4.96
N MET A 127 4.29 -7.22 -4.55
CA MET A 127 5.71 -7.52 -4.67
C MET A 127 6.13 -8.71 -3.80
N VAL A 128 5.61 -8.80 -2.57
CA VAL A 128 5.84 -9.96 -1.69
C VAL A 128 5.28 -11.23 -2.33
N GLN A 129 4.05 -11.19 -2.85
CA GLN A 129 3.41 -12.33 -3.50
C GLN A 129 4.22 -12.82 -4.70
N VAL A 130 4.62 -11.91 -5.60
CA VAL A 130 5.46 -12.25 -6.77
C VAL A 130 6.80 -12.86 -6.35
N SER A 131 7.42 -12.30 -5.30
CA SER A 131 8.71 -12.81 -4.78
C SER A 131 8.58 -14.22 -4.20
N CYS A 132 7.49 -14.50 -3.48
CA CYS A 132 7.19 -15.85 -2.99
C CYS A 132 6.93 -16.81 -4.16
N SER A 133 6.12 -16.41 -5.15
CA SER A 133 5.86 -17.25 -6.34
C SER A 133 7.13 -17.62 -7.10
N HIS A 134 8.08 -16.70 -7.25
CA HIS A 134 9.38 -17.00 -7.87
C HIS A 134 10.24 -17.96 -7.06
N THR A 135 10.21 -17.86 -5.73
CA THR A 135 11.00 -18.73 -4.85
C THR A 135 10.51 -20.18 -4.90
N TYR A 136 9.20 -20.38 -5.13
CA TYR A 136 8.57 -21.71 -5.21
C TYR A 136 8.30 -22.20 -6.63
N ALA A 137 8.71 -21.45 -7.66
CA ALA A 137 8.62 -21.91 -9.04
C ALA A 137 9.57 -23.12 -9.22
N PRO A 138 9.09 -24.27 -9.73
CA PRO A 138 9.97 -25.39 -10.00
C PRO A 138 11.05 -24.92 -10.98
N LYS A 139 12.33 -25.03 -10.59
CA LYS A 139 13.44 -24.83 -11.51
C LYS A 139 13.16 -25.73 -12.70
N HIS A 140 13.01 -25.16 -13.89
CA HIS A 140 12.86 -25.93 -15.13
C HIS A 140 13.98 -26.98 -15.16
N THR A 141 13.62 -28.24 -14.91
CA THR A 141 14.49 -29.37 -15.19
C THR A 141 14.73 -29.33 -16.70
N PRO A 142 15.99 -29.29 -17.18
CA PRO A 142 16.26 -29.35 -18.60
C PRO A 142 15.61 -30.63 -19.13
N GLN A 143 14.68 -30.50 -20.07
CA GLN A 143 14.15 -31.66 -20.80
C GLN A 143 15.32 -32.28 -21.55
N THR A 144 15.81 -33.40 -21.04
CA THR A 144 16.74 -34.28 -21.76
C THR A 144 15.97 -34.83 -22.95
N HIS A 145 16.23 -34.25 -24.13
CA HIS A 145 15.84 -34.84 -25.41
C HIS A 145 16.56 -36.19 -25.55
N ALA A 146 15.92 -37.27 -25.11
CA ALA A 146 16.26 -38.61 -25.55
C ALA A 146 15.89 -38.71 -27.03
N GLN A 147 16.89 -38.52 -27.90
CA GLN A 147 16.78 -38.87 -29.30
C GLN A 147 16.59 -40.39 -29.40
N ASN A 148 15.38 -40.79 -29.79
CA ASN A 148 15.10 -42.15 -30.23
C ASN A 148 15.78 -42.37 -31.58
N THR A 149 16.85 -43.16 -31.59
CA THR A 149 17.32 -43.87 -32.78
C THR A 149 17.43 -45.34 -32.42
N HIS A 150 16.46 -46.13 -32.89
CA HIS A 150 16.63 -47.51 -33.36
C HIS A 150 15.40 -47.91 -34.17
#